data_AF-L7FNN3-F1
#
_entry.id   AF-L7FNN3-F1
#
_cell.length_a   1.000
_cell.length_b   1.000
_cell.length_c   1.000
_cell.angle_alpha   90.00
_cell.angle_beta   90.00
_cell.angle_gamma   90.00
#
_symmetry.space_group_name_H-M   'P 1'
#
loop_
_entity.id
_entity.type
_entity.pdbx_description
1 polymer ?
#
loop_
_entity_poly.entity_id
_entity_poly.type
_entity_poly.pdbx_seq_one_letter_code
_entity_poly.pdbx_strand_id
1 'polypeptide(L)'
;MTYEEYNTAKDKLVSLYSRMTNNNMRNLDTKTETFETKDVVIDHPNFVLKNCVCSPRKSIHLIQKIDILNSVKIENYCGSLSNLRSVVCGTYELVNYINPTPGGLILLGAPNVIFKKCTDLGFMLDSANRSISMYDSSITLNFQIGNKIEMLIIKNTTINNFSGQQFSEKDAVVKMEIDNSHIPQNLYSLCSEELIESNITDFKEQQNVNAQRVKCEHCENIVLNIESETSHVVLEQCKKCSVAIKVNENVQIDNCENIHIVENKQLLPQNDQYADQNRAFGFGQTRPMFFQNQHTQLFLNGFK
;
A
#
# COMPACT_ATOMS: atom_id res chain seq x y z
N MET A 1 -18.42 14.63 -0.25
CA MET A 1 -18.30 15.32 -1.54
C MET A 1 -19.53 16.19 -1.77
N THR A 2 -19.36 17.47 -2.09
CA THR A 2 -20.45 18.37 -2.50
C THR A 2 -20.76 18.18 -3.99
N TYR A 3 -21.90 18.69 -4.45
CA TYR A 3 -22.29 18.59 -5.86
C TYR A 3 -21.31 19.31 -6.82
N GLU A 4 -20.62 20.35 -6.33
CA GLU A 4 -19.59 21.09 -7.08
C GLU A 4 -18.30 20.28 -7.27
N GLU A 5 -17.88 19.53 -6.25
CA GLU A 5 -16.74 18.62 -6.33
C GLU A 5 -16.99 17.48 -7.33
N TYR A 6 -18.22 16.94 -7.36
CA TYR A 6 -18.64 15.95 -8.36
C TYR A 6 -18.58 16.51 -9.79
N ASN A 7 -19.12 17.71 -10.03
CA ASN A 7 -19.06 18.32 -11.36
C ASN A 7 -17.63 18.60 -11.80
N THR A 8 -16.76 19.01 -10.88
CA THR A 8 -15.33 19.23 -11.16
C THR A 8 -14.63 17.92 -11.55
N ALA A 9 -14.90 16.82 -10.85
CA ALA A 9 -14.36 15.50 -11.20
C ALA A 9 -14.88 15.01 -12.56
N LYS A 10 -16.19 15.17 -12.81
CA LYS A 10 -16.84 14.90 -14.10
C LYS A 10 -16.18 15.70 -15.22
N ASP A 11 -16.00 17.00 -15.05
CA ASP A 11 -15.46 17.90 -16.07
C ASP A 11 -13.98 17.63 -16.33
N LYS A 12 -13.20 17.26 -15.30
CA LYS A 12 -11.82 16.77 -15.47
C LYS A 12 -11.77 15.51 -16.32
N LEU A 13 -12.65 14.53 -16.05
CA LEU A 13 -12.77 13.29 -16.84
C LEU A 13 -13.20 13.59 -18.29
N VAL A 14 -14.23 14.43 -18.48
CA VAL A 14 -14.69 14.93 -19.79
C VAL A 14 -13.57 15.62 -20.57
N SER A 15 -12.76 16.45 -19.90
CA SER A 15 -11.62 17.13 -20.51
C SER A 15 -10.49 16.17 -20.89
N LEU A 16 -10.25 15.12 -20.09
CA LEU A 16 -9.30 14.05 -20.40
C LEU A 16 -9.75 13.27 -21.64
N TYR A 17 -11.05 12.94 -21.77
CA TYR A 17 -11.58 12.33 -23.00
C TYR A 17 -11.38 13.23 -24.21
N SER A 18 -11.72 14.52 -24.07
CA SER A 18 -11.64 15.49 -25.16
C SER A 18 -10.20 15.70 -25.66
N ARG A 19 -9.21 15.49 -24.79
CA ARG A 19 -7.78 15.53 -25.16
C ARG A 19 -7.30 14.22 -25.79
N MET A 20 -7.89 13.08 -25.42
CA MET A 20 -7.55 11.76 -25.98
C MET A 20 -8.23 11.48 -27.34
N THR A 21 -9.34 12.15 -27.68
CA THR A 21 -10.08 11.97 -28.94
C THR A 21 -9.39 12.55 -30.20
N ASN A 22 -8.22 13.18 -30.09
CA ASN A 22 -7.50 13.68 -31.27
C ASN A 22 -6.78 12.61 -32.10
N ASN A 23 -6.80 11.34 -31.68
CA ASN A 23 -6.33 10.22 -32.51
C ASN A 23 -7.49 9.24 -32.75
N ASN A 24 -8.20 9.44 -33.88
CA ASN A 24 -9.06 8.47 -34.57
C ASN A 24 -10.44 8.11 -33.99
N MET A 25 -11.23 9.08 -33.51
CA MET A 25 -12.70 8.92 -33.58
C MET A 25 -13.36 10.15 -34.20
N ARG A 26 -13.90 9.95 -35.41
CA ARG A 26 -14.82 10.89 -36.07
C ARG A 26 -16.00 11.18 -35.13
N ASN A 27 -16.25 12.47 -34.90
CA ASN A 27 -17.51 13.07 -34.45
C ASN A 27 -18.38 12.18 -33.53
N LEU A 28 -18.07 12.14 -32.23
CA LEU A 28 -19.14 12.05 -31.25
C LEU A 28 -19.58 13.47 -30.91
N ASP A 29 -20.81 13.78 -31.27
CA ASP A 29 -21.54 14.96 -30.79
C ASP A 29 -21.32 15.12 -29.29
N THR A 30 -20.95 16.32 -28.86
CA THR A 30 -20.77 16.73 -27.46
C THR A 30 -22.11 16.86 -26.72
N LYS A 31 -23.00 15.89 -26.89
CA LYS A 31 -24.07 15.63 -25.93
C LYS A 31 -23.53 14.62 -24.95
N THR A 32 -23.25 15.08 -23.73
CA THR A 32 -23.07 14.23 -22.57
C THR A 32 -24.36 13.41 -22.43
N GLU A 33 -24.41 12.22 -23.02
CA GLU A 33 -25.50 11.29 -22.79
C GLU A 33 -25.39 10.85 -21.32
N THR A 34 -26.23 11.42 -20.47
CA THR A 34 -26.57 10.81 -19.19
C THR A 34 -27.17 9.44 -19.52
N PHE A 35 -26.37 8.39 -19.38
CA PHE A 35 -26.86 7.02 -19.45
C PHE A 35 -27.77 6.80 -18.25
N GLU A 36 -29.08 6.95 -18.46
CA GLU A 36 -30.07 6.36 -17.55
C GLU A 36 -29.85 4.85 -17.55
N THR A 37 -29.47 4.34 -16.37
CA THR A 37 -29.12 2.96 -16.04
C THR A 37 -29.84 1.92 -16.91
N LYS A 38 -29.17 1.50 -17.99
CA LYS A 38 -29.48 0.25 -18.67
C LYS A 38 -28.59 -0.83 -18.06
N ASP A 39 -29.19 -1.97 -17.75
CA ASP A 39 -28.44 -3.15 -17.35
C ASP A 39 -27.44 -3.51 -18.47
N VAL A 40 -26.18 -3.76 -18.10
CA VAL A 40 -25.17 -4.22 -19.05
C VAL A 40 -25.05 -5.73 -18.91
N VAL A 41 -25.35 -6.43 -19.99
CA VAL A 41 -25.27 -7.88 -20.06
C VAL A 41 -23.83 -8.28 -20.39
N ILE A 42 -23.27 -9.20 -19.60
CA ILE A 42 -21.98 -9.83 -19.85
C ILE A 42 -22.25 -11.20 -20.48
N ASP A 43 -22.02 -11.30 -21.78
CA ASP A 43 -22.23 -12.51 -22.59
C ASP A 43 -20.94 -13.02 -23.24
N HIS A 44 -19.80 -12.38 -22.96
CA HIS A 44 -18.50 -12.73 -23.52
C HIS A 44 -17.43 -12.96 -22.43
N PRO A 45 -16.59 -14.02 -22.52
CA PRO A 45 -15.60 -14.37 -21.49
C PRO A 45 -14.59 -13.28 -21.18
N ASN A 46 -14.30 -12.42 -22.16
CA ASN A 46 -13.49 -11.22 -21.99
C ASN A 46 -14.41 -10.01 -22.10
N PHE A 47 -14.69 -9.38 -20.97
CA PHE A 47 -15.63 -8.27 -20.89
C PHE A 47 -14.90 -6.94 -20.70
N VAL A 48 -15.33 -5.93 -21.44
CA VAL A 48 -14.77 -4.58 -21.35
C VAL A 48 -15.89 -3.56 -21.27
N LEU A 49 -15.89 -2.76 -20.20
CA LEU A 49 -16.76 -1.59 -20.03
C LEU A 49 -15.91 -0.33 -20.09
N LYS A 50 -16.30 0.65 -20.90
CA LYS A 50 -15.55 1.90 -21.04
C LYS A 50 -16.45 3.13 -20.98
N ASN A 51 -15.87 4.24 -20.55
CA ASN A 51 -16.38 5.60 -20.76
C ASN A 51 -17.78 5.81 -20.19
N CYS A 52 -17.97 5.42 -18.92
CA CYS A 52 -19.26 5.43 -18.26
C CYS A 52 -19.28 6.45 -17.11
N VAL A 53 -20.35 7.22 -17.03
CA VAL A 53 -20.59 8.17 -15.93
C VAL A 53 -21.97 7.92 -15.36
N CYS A 54 -22.01 7.56 -14.08
CA CYS A 54 -23.24 7.38 -13.32
C CYS A 54 -23.42 8.53 -12.34
N SER A 55 -24.68 8.83 -12.02
CA SER A 55 -24.99 9.72 -10.90
C SER A 55 -24.38 9.18 -9.59
N PRO A 56 -24.03 10.03 -8.61
CA PRO A 56 -23.27 9.61 -7.42
C PRO A 56 -23.82 8.45 -6.59
N ARG A 57 -25.13 8.21 -6.66
CA ARG A 57 -25.85 7.16 -5.91
C ARG A 57 -26.36 6.03 -6.81
N LYS A 58 -25.98 6.02 -8.08
CA LYS A 58 -26.35 4.99 -9.05
C LYS A 58 -25.10 4.20 -9.44
N SER A 59 -25.32 2.93 -9.72
CA SER A 59 -24.31 2.02 -10.29
C SER A 59 -24.87 1.41 -11.56
N ILE A 60 -24.00 1.08 -12.51
CA ILE A 60 -24.38 0.18 -13.60
C ILE A 60 -24.61 -1.20 -13.01
N HIS A 61 -25.77 -1.79 -13.29
CA HIS A 61 -26.02 -3.18 -12.95
C HIS A 61 -25.42 -4.08 -14.03
N LEU A 62 -24.49 -4.93 -13.63
CA LEU A 62 -23.83 -5.91 -14.50
C LEU A 62 -24.54 -7.26 -14.36
N ILE A 63 -25.12 -7.77 -15.44
CA ILE A 63 -25.84 -9.05 -15.49
C ILE A 63 -24.98 -10.08 -16.24
N GLN A 64 -24.40 -11.02 -15.50
CA GLN A 64 -23.62 -12.12 -16.08
C GLN A 64 -24.54 -13.22 -16.64
N LYS A 65 -24.37 -13.56 -17.92
CA LYS A 65 -25.08 -14.66 -18.60
C LYS A 65 -24.21 -15.86 -18.97
N ILE A 66 -22.92 -15.79 -18.67
CA ILE A 66 -21.96 -16.87 -18.91
C ILE A 66 -21.31 -17.28 -17.60
N ASP A 67 -20.98 -18.54 -17.40
CA ASP A 67 -20.57 -19.04 -16.08
C ASP A 67 -19.17 -18.53 -15.64
N ILE A 68 -18.26 -18.33 -16.59
CA ILE A 68 -16.86 -18.02 -16.32
C ILE A 68 -16.42 -16.79 -17.11
N LEU A 69 -15.79 -15.85 -16.41
CA LEU A 69 -15.11 -14.70 -17.01
C LEU A 69 -13.60 -14.93 -17.00
N ASN A 70 -12.97 -14.88 -18.16
CA ASN A 70 -11.51 -14.93 -18.29
C ASN A 70 -10.90 -13.58 -17.91
N SER A 71 -11.51 -12.48 -18.34
CA SER A 71 -11.04 -11.15 -17.98
C SER A 71 -12.19 -10.14 -17.92
N VAL A 72 -12.06 -9.19 -17.00
CA VAL A 72 -12.95 -8.05 -16.87
C VAL A 72 -12.09 -6.81 -16.82
N LYS A 73 -12.37 -5.87 -17.72
CA LYS A 73 -11.75 -4.55 -17.70
C LYS A 73 -12.81 -3.47 -17.64
N ILE A 74 -12.72 -2.61 -16.64
CA ILE A 74 -13.51 -1.39 -16.54
C ILE A 74 -12.55 -0.22 -16.66
N GLU A 75 -12.77 0.63 -17.65
CA GLU A 75 -11.92 1.77 -17.92
C GLU A 75 -12.77 3.03 -17.92
N ASN A 76 -12.22 4.14 -17.42
CA ASN A 76 -12.80 5.45 -17.64
C ASN A 76 -14.22 5.51 -17.05
N TYR A 77 -14.34 5.24 -15.74
CA TYR A 77 -15.62 5.09 -15.05
C TYR A 77 -15.74 6.07 -13.87
N CYS A 78 -16.81 6.85 -13.85
CA CYS A 78 -17.17 7.69 -12.70
C CYS A 78 -18.53 7.27 -12.16
N GLY A 79 -18.59 6.89 -10.88
CA GLY A 79 -19.81 6.40 -10.26
C GLY A 79 -19.52 5.34 -9.21
N SER A 80 -20.56 4.84 -8.56
CA SER A 80 -20.43 3.65 -7.71
C SER A 80 -20.41 2.39 -8.58
N LEU A 81 -19.60 1.40 -8.21
CA LEU A 81 -19.62 0.06 -8.80
C LEU A 81 -20.38 -0.90 -7.89
N SER A 82 -21.26 -1.73 -8.48
CA SER A 82 -21.89 -2.82 -7.76
C SER A 82 -20.89 -3.95 -7.50
N ASN A 83 -21.05 -4.67 -6.38
CA ASN A 83 -20.27 -5.89 -6.13
C ASN A 83 -20.41 -6.87 -7.29
N LEU A 84 -19.29 -7.31 -7.82
CA LEU A 84 -19.21 -8.34 -8.83
C LEU A 84 -19.03 -9.67 -8.11
N ARG A 85 -20.15 -10.37 -7.88
CA ARG A 85 -20.14 -11.73 -7.32
C ARG A 85 -19.72 -12.80 -8.33
N SER A 86 -19.41 -12.37 -9.56
CA SER A 86 -18.92 -13.18 -10.66
C SER A 86 -17.56 -13.82 -10.34
N VAL A 87 -17.35 -15.07 -10.72
CA VAL A 87 -16.03 -15.71 -10.68
C VAL A 87 -15.26 -15.30 -11.93
N VAL A 88 -14.28 -14.40 -11.75
CA VAL A 88 -13.30 -14.07 -12.79
C VAL A 88 -12.11 -15.02 -12.60
N CYS A 89 -11.89 -15.95 -13.53
CA CYS A 89 -10.80 -16.91 -13.43
C CYS A 89 -9.43 -16.33 -13.81
N GLY A 90 -9.39 -15.15 -14.45
CA GLY A 90 -8.15 -14.49 -14.85
C GLY A 90 -7.94 -13.14 -14.18
N THR A 91 -8.10 -12.05 -14.95
CA THR A 91 -7.73 -10.70 -14.49
C THR A 91 -8.93 -9.78 -14.40
N TYR A 92 -9.03 -9.05 -13.28
CA TYR A 92 -9.87 -7.88 -13.13
C TYR A 92 -9.00 -6.62 -13.18
N GLU A 93 -9.27 -5.73 -14.13
CA GLU A 93 -8.55 -4.46 -14.27
C GLU A 93 -9.53 -3.27 -14.19
N LEU A 94 -9.23 -2.32 -13.30
CA LEU A 94 -9.93 -1.04 -13.18
C LEU A 94 -8.96 0.10 -13.48
N VAL A 95 -9.29 0.91 -14.49
CA VAL A 95 -8.42 2.00 -14.98
C VAL A 95 -9.18 3.31 -14.99
N ASN A 96 -8.59 4.38 -14.44
CA ASN A 96 -9.17 5.72 -14.41
C ASN A 96 -10.60 5.70 -13.84
N TYR A 97 -10.71 5.18 -12.62
CA TYR A 97 -11.96 5.07 -11.87
C TYR A 97 -12.06 6.15 -10.81
N ILE A 98 -13.23 6.76 -10.69
CA ILE A 98 -13.52 7.74 -9.64
C ILE A 98 -14.82 7.35 -8.94
N ASN A 99 -14.73 7.09 -7.64
CA ASN A 99 -15.90 6.89 -6.81
C ASN A 99 -16.39 8.23 -6.21
N PRO A 100 -17.55 8.76 -6.61
CA PRO A 100 -18.08 10.02 -6.08
C PRO A 100 -18.61 9.88 -4.64
N THR A 101 -18.82 8.66 -4.15
CA THR A 101 -19.27 8.37 -2.78
C THR A 101 -18.22 7.53 -2.05
N PRO A 102 -17.29 8.17 -1.33
CA PRO A 102 -16.23 7.47 -0.60
C PRO A 102 -16.78 6.43 0.39
N GLY A 103 -16.10 5.30 0.53
CA GLY A 103 -16.41 4.28 1.55
C GLY A 103 -17.23 3.08 1.07
N GLY A 104 -17.71 3.07 -0.17
CA GLY A 104 -18.25 1.85 -0.78
C GLY A 104 -17.13 0.85 -1.04
N LEU A 105 -17.19 -0.32 -0.38
CA LEU A 105 -16.26 -1.42 -0.63
C LEU A 105 -16.79 -2.29 -1.76
N ILE A 106 -15.99 -2.45 -2.82
CA ILE A 106 -16.23 -3.46 -3.85
C ILE A 106 -15.59 -4.78 -3.42
N LEU A 107 -16.37 -5.86 -3.49
CA LEU A 107 -15.89 -7.23 -3.36
C LEU A 107 -15.87 -7.87 -4.75
N LEU A 108 -14.74 -8.48 -5.12
CA LEU A 108 -14.58 -9.17 -6.40
C LEU A 108 -13.73 -10.45 -6.27
N GLY A 109 -14.23 -11.54 -6.84
CA GLY A 109 -13.48 -12.81 -6.91
C GLY A 109 -12.66 -12.89 -8.20
N ALA A 110 -11.37 -12.54 -8.14
CA ALA A 110 -10.43 -12.71 -9.24
C ALA A 110 -9.01 -13.00 -8.74
N PRO A 111 -8.24 -13.93 -9.35
CA PRO A 111 -6.88 -14.23 -8.92
C PRO A 111 -5.91 -13.08 -9.17
N ASN A 112 -6.11 -12.30 -10.24
CA ASN A 112 -5.28 -11.14 -10.55
C ASN A 112 -6.12 -9.87 -10.56
N VAL A 113 -5.75 -8.89 -9.74
CA VAL A 113 -6.47 -7.62 -9.59
C VAL A 113 -5.54 -6.45 -9.86
N ILE A 114 -5.92 -5.56 -10.77
CA ILE A 114 -5.10 -4.42 -11.17
C ILE A 114 -5.92 -3.14 -11.06
N PHE A 115 -5.42 -2.16 -10.30
CA PHE A 115 -5.99 -0.83 -10.17
C PHE A 115 -4.98 0.21 -10.67
N LYS A 116 -5.41 1.08 -11.60
CA LYS A 116 -4.57 2.12 -12.18
C LYS A 116 -5.31 3.44 -12.20
N LYS A 117 -4.75 4.49 -11.60
CA LYS A 117 -5.36 5.83 -11.57
C LYS A 117 -6.78 5.80 -10.99
N CYS A 118 -6.98 5.04 -9.92
CA CYS A 118 -8.25 4.94 -9.22
C CYS A 118 -8.29 5.93 -8.06
N THR A 119 -9.40 6.65 -7.88
CA THR A 119 -9.59 7.62 -6.79
C THR A 119 -10.78 7.20 -5.93
N ASP A 120 -10.56 7.22 -4.61
CA ASP A 120 -11.55 6.85 -3.59
C ASP A 120 -12.15 5.45 -3.77
N LEU A 121 -11.33 4.52 -4.28
CA LEU A 121 -11.71 3.13 -4.43
C LEU A 121 -11.71 2.44 -3.06
N GLY A 122 -12.86 1.98 -2.59
CA GLY A 122 -12.92 1.02 -1.50
C GLY A 122 -12.85 -0.40 -2.04
N PHE A 123 -11.88 -1.19 -1.61
CA PHE A 123 -11.71 -2.57 -2.06
C PHE A 123 -11.64 -3.54 -0.88
N MET A 124 -12.41 -4.61 -0.96
CA MET A 124 -12.39 -5.72 0.00
C MET A 124 -11.59 -6.87 -0.59
N LEU A 125 -10.49 -7.22 0.08
CA LEU A 125 -9.63 -8.33 -0.27
C LEU A 125 -10.34 -9.65 0.06
N ASP A 126 -10.37 -10.56 -0.91
CA ASP A 126 -10.96 -11.90 -0.82
C ASP A 126 -9.89 -12.99 -1.00
N SER A 127 -10.17 -14.17 -0.46
CA SER A 127 -9.41 -15.41 -0.60
C SER A 127 -9.14 -15.85 -2.04
N ALA A 128 -9.90 -15.33 -3.01
CA ALA A 128 -9.69 -15.56 -4.43
C ALA A 128 -8.53 -14.72 -4.99
N ASN A 129 -8.15 -13.60 -4.35
CA ASN A 129 -7.14 -12.68 -4.85
C ASN A 129 -5.73 -13.18 -4.51
N ARG A 130 -4.94 -13.55 -5.52
CA ARG A 130 -3.57 -14.02 -5.35
C ARG A 130 -2.54 -12.95 -5.64
N SER A 131 -2.77 -12.16 -6.69
CA SER A 131 -1.90 -11.07 -7.10
C SER A 131 -2.70 -9.78 -7.22
N ILE A 132 -2.20 -8.72 -6.59
CA ILE A 132 -2.86 -7.42 -6.55
C ILE A 132 -1.84 -6.36 -6.86
N SER A 133 -2.19 -5.46 -7.77
CA SER A 133 -1.33 -4.34 -8.14
C SER A 133 -2.08 -3.03 -8.19
N MET A 134 -1.54 -2.00 -7.54
CA MET A 134 -2.14 -0.69 -7.40
C MET A 134 -1.14 0.37 -7.86
N TYR A 135 -1.54 1.19 -8.83
CA TYR A 135 -0.68 2.19 -9.46
C TYR A 135 -1.37 3.55 -9.49
N ASP A 136 -0.65 4.61 -9.10
CA ASP A 136 -1.09 6.00 -9.19
C ASP A 136 -2.49 6.23 -8.59
N SER A 137 -2.82 5.56 -7.49
CA SER A 137 -4.18 5.45 -6.97
C SER A 137 -4.34 5.97 -5.54
N SER A 138 -5.60 6.21 -5.14
CA SER A 138 -6.00 6.48 -3.76
C SER A 138 -7.09 5.48 -3.37
N ILE A 139 -6.79 4.64 -2.38
CA ILE A 139 -7.55 3.41 -2.10
C ILE A 139 -7.82 3.28 -0.60
N THR A 140 -9.01 2.83 -0.26
CA THR A 140 -9.34 2.28 1.06
C THR A 140 -9.35 0.76 0.95
N LEU A 141 -8.56 0.09 1.77
CA LEU A 141 -8.46 -1.36 1.78
C LEU A 141 -9.17 -1.94 2.99
N ASN A 142 -9.92 -3.01 2.77
CA ASN A 142 -10.46 -3.83 3.84
C ASN A 142 -10.02 -5.28 3.63
N PHE A 143 -9.42 -5.88 4.65
CA PHE A 143 -8.96 -7.26 4.62
C PHE A 143 -10.02 -8.19 5.22
N GLN A 144 -10.54 -9.11 4.41
CA GLN A 144 -11.37 -10.21 4.91
C GLN A 144 -10.54 -11.50 5.00
N ILE A 145 -10.73 -12.24 6.08
CA ILE A 145 -10.02 -13.51 6.41
C ILE A 145 -10.05 -14.47 5.21
N GLY A 146 -8.89 -15.05 4.83
CA GLY A 146 -8.78 -15.88 3.64
C GLY A 146 -7.39 -16.49 3.40
N ASN A 147 -7.17 -16.99 2.18
CA ASN A 147 -5.89 -17.55 1.74
C ASN A 147 -4.79 -16.48 1.59
N LYS A 148 -3.53 -16.92 1.55
CA LYS A 148 -2.36 -16.06 1.33
C LYS A 148 -2.41 -15.36 -0.03
N ILE A 149 -2.18 -14.04 -0.03
CA ILE A 149 -1.90 -13.25 -1.21
C ILE A 149 -0.44 -13.49 -1.59
N GLU A 150 -0.17 -13.97 -2.79
CA GLU A 150 1.18 -14.27 -3.27
C GLU A 150 1.98 -12.98 -3.50
N MET A 151 1.34 -11.93 -4.02
CA MET A 151 2.02 -10.67 -4.36
C MET A 151 1.10 -9.46 -4.23
N LEU A 152 1.57 -8.45 -3.51
CA LEU A 152 0.94 -7.13 -3.39
C LEU A 152 1.91 -6.04 -3.87
N ILE A 153 1.56 -5.34 -4.94
CA ILE A 153 2.36 -4.26 -5.53
C ILE A 153 1.62 -2.94 -5.34
N ILE A 154 2.29 -1.94 -4.75
CA ILE A 154 1.73 -0.62 -4.46
C ILE A 154 2.74 0.43 -4.95
N LYS A 155 2.41 1.14 -6.03
CA LYS A 155 3.29 2.18 -6.60
C LYS A 155 2.57 3.51 -6.77
N ASN A 156 3.22 4.61 -6.39
CA ASN A 156 2.65 5.97 -6.41
C ASN A 156 1.22 6.02 -5.84
N THR A 157 0.92 5.21 -4.82
CA THR A 157 -0.43 4.97 -4.34
C THR A 157 -0.54 5.35 -2.87
N THR A 158 -1.65 5.96 -2.49
CA THR A 158 -2.00 6.23 -1.10
C THR A 158 -3.08 5.25 -0.65
N ILE A 159 -2.80 4.48 0.41
CA ILE A 159 -3.82 3.70 1.11
C ILE A 159 -4.34 4.55 2.27
N ASN A 160 -5.53 5.12 2.12
CA ASN A 160 -6.09 6.10 3.04
C ASN A 160 -6.55 5.47 4.37
N ASN A 161 -7.02 4.23 4.31
CA ASN A 161 -7.49 3.49 5.47
C ASN A 161 -7.30 1.99 5.20
N PHE A 162 -6.90 1.27 6.24
CA PHE A 162 -6.80 -0.17 6.24
C PHE A 162 -7.51 -0.72 7.48
N SER A 163 -8.54 -1.53 7.26
CA SER A 163 -9.29 -2.21 8.32
C SER A 163 -9.33 -3.72 8.07
N GLY A 164 -9.42 -4.54 9.11
CA GLY A 164 -9.62 -5.98 8.99
C GLY A 164 -10.12 -6.60 10.30
N GLN A 165 -10.90 -7.69 10.23
CA GLN A 165 -11.34 -8.42 11.41
C GLN A 165 -10.21 -9.31 11.94
N GLN A 166 -9.73 -8.99 13.16
CA GLN A 166 -8.80 -9.72 14.03
C GLN A 166 -7.69 -10.58 13.35
N PHE A 167 -6.63 -9.87 12.97
CA PHE A 167 -5.18 -10.18 13.04
C PHE A 167 -4.69 -11.51 13.67
N SER A 168 -5.09 -12.67 13.16
CA SER A 168 -4.39 -13.93 13.46
C SER A 168 -3.40 -14.36 12.37
N GLU A 169 -3.36 -13.70 11.23
CA GLU A 169 -2.56 -14.15 10.08
C GLU A 169 -1.38 -13.21 9.84
N LYS A 170 -0.37 -13.32 10.72
CA LYS A 170 1.01 -13.15 10.24
C LYS A 170 1.14 -14.07 9.01
N ASP A 171 1.70 -13.56 7.92
CA ASP A 171 1.82 -14.28 6.64
C ASP A 171 0.63 -14.24 5.67
N ALA A 172 -0.27 -13.27 5.82
CA ALA A 172 -1.35 -13.05 4.84
C ALA A 172 -0.84 -12.63 3.46
N VAL A 173 0.34 -11.99 3.38
CA VAL A 173 0.98 -11.60 2.13
C VAL A 173 2.36 -12.25 2.04
N VAL A 174 2.63 -12.98 0.97
CA VAL A 174 3.94 -13.64 0.77
C VAL A 174 4.98 -12.59 0.38
N LYS A 175 4.70 -11.80 -0.67
CA LYS A 175 5.58 -10.75 -1.16
C LYS A 175 4.88 -9.40 -1.27
N MET A 176 5.58 -8.35 -0.88
CA MET A 176 5.08 -6.98 -0.95
C MET A 176 6.12 -6.04 -1.58
N GLU A 177 5.71 -5.27 -2.58
CA GLU A 177 6.53 -4.24 -3.21
C GLU A 177 5.84 -2.89 -3.08
N ILE A 178 6.54 -1.92 -2.47
CA ILE A 178 6.05 -0.57 -2.21
C ILE A 178 7.01 0.42 -2.83
N ASP A 179 6.53 1.25 -3.73
CA ASP A 179 7.35 2.26 -4.42
C ASP A 179 6.67 3.63 -4.35
N ASN A 180 7.37 4.63 -3.79
CA ASN A 180 6.90 6.02 -3.68
C ASN A 180 5.42 6.12 -3.23
N SER A 181 5.05 5.35 -2.21
CA SER A 181 3.66 5.15 -1.78
C SER A 181 3.51 5.42 -0.28
N HIS A 182 2.30 5.77 0.14
CA HIS A 182 1.96 5.99 1.55
C HIS A 182 0.95 4.95 2.01
N ILE A 183 1.34 4.11 2.97
CA ILE A 183 0.52 2.99 3.44
C ILE A 183 0.43 2.95 4.97
N PRO A 184 -0.65 2.40 5.55
CA PRO A 184 -0.79 2.21 6.99
C PRO A 184 0.26 1.24 7.56
N GLN A 185 0.81 1.55 8.74
CA GLN A 185 1.85 0.77 9.42
C GLN A 185 1.50 -0.71 9.61
N ASN A 186 0.22 -1.02 9.85
CA ASN A 186 -0.21 -2.39 10.13
C ASN A 186 -0.17 -3.29 8.89
N LEU A 187 -0.10 -2.73 7.68
CA LEU A 187 0.02 -3.51 6.44
C LEU A 187 1.37 -4.22 6.34
N TYR A 188 2.44 -3.62 6.85
CA TYR A 188 3.80 -4.19 6.88
C TYR A 188 3.87 -5.53 7.60
N SER A 189 3.09 -5.68 8.67
CA SER A 189 3.07 -6.89 9.49
C SER A 189 2.48 -8.11 8.77
N LEU A 190 1.79 -7.90 7.64
CA LEU A 190 1.18 -8.98 6.86
C LEU A 190 2.18 -9.72 5.97
N CYS A 191 3.32 -9.09 5.65
CA CYS A 191 4.33 -9.66 4.76
C CYS A 191 5.20 -10.70 5.47
N SER A 192 5.37 -11.89 4.87
CA SER A 192 6.11 -13.00 5.49
C SER A 192 7.43 -13.37 4.81
N GLU A 193 7.52 -13.35 3.48
CA GLU A 193 8.74 -13.76 2.79
C GLU A 193 9.60 -12.56 2.40
N GLU A 194 9.07 -11.64 1.60
CA GLU A 194 9.88 -10.59 0.96
C GLU A 194 9.14 -9.25 0.91
N LEU A 195 9.71 -8.25 1.58
CA LEU A 195 9.30 -6.86 1.52
C LEU A 195 10.35 -6.05 0.75
N ILE A 196 9.92 -5.35 -0.29
CA ILE A 196 10.74 -4.41 -1.05
C ILE A 196 10.11 -3.02 -0.93
N GLU A 197 10.88 -2.06 -0.42
CA GLU A 197 10.50 -0.65 -0.39
C GLU A 197 11.48 0.17 -1.24
N SER A 198 10.95 1.01 -2.11
CA SER A 198 11.74 1.91 -2.94
C SER A 198 11.21 3.35 -2.87
N ASN A 199 12.11 4.33 -2.87
CA ASN A 199 11.79 5.76 -2.99
C ASN A 199 10.81 6.30 -1.91
N ILE A 200 10.90 5.80 -0.68
CA ILE A 200 10.07 6.25 0.45
C ILE A 200 10.81 7.36 1.21
N THR A 201 10.30 8.59 1.28
CA THR A 201 11.11 9.75 1.77
C THR A 201 10.67 10.39 3.10
N ASP A 202 9.47 10.10 3.62
CA ASP A 202 8.94 10.80 4.81
C ASP A 202 8.11 9.89 5.74
N PHE A 203 8.66 8.72 6.09
CA PHE A 203 7.95 7.76 6.94
C PHE A 203 8.45 7.79 8.39
N LYS A 204 7.96 8.74 9.20
CA LYS A 204 8.43 8.96 10.59
C LYS A 204 7.96 7.92 11.61
N GLU A 205 7.14 7.00 11.16
CA GLU A 205 6.40 6.06 11.99
C GLU A 205 7.09 4.70 12.06
N GLN A 206 7.07 4.04 13.22
CA GLN A 206 7.68 2.73 13.41
C GLN A 206 6.91 1.65 12.64
N GLN A 207 7.61 0.89 11.81
CA GLN A 207 7.05 -0.22 11.02
C GLN A 207 7.41 -1.55 11.68
N ASN A 208 6.40 -2.37 12.04
CA ASN A 208 6.64 -3.73 12.50
C ASN A 208 6.62 -4.69 11.30
N VAL A 209 7.74 -5.34 11.04
CA VAL A 209 7.96 -6.16 9.84
C VAL A 209 8.22 -7.61 10.22
N ASN A 210 7.46 -8.52 9.61
CA ASN A 210 7.58 -9.98 9.79
C ASN A 210 8.34 -10.68 8.66
N ALA A 211 8.66 -9.97 7.58
CA ALA A 211 9.25 -10.55 6.37
C ALA A 211 10.64 -11.15 6.64
N GLN A 212 10.92 -12.32 6.05
CA GLN A 212 12.23 -12.96 6.10
C GLN A 212 13.31 -12.19 5.34
N ARG A 213 12.92 -11.44 4.31
CA ARG A 213 13.80 -10.55 3.56
C ARG A 213 13.17 -9.17 3.46
N VAL A 214 13.96 -8.16 3.77
CA VAL A 214 13.57 -6.75 3.67
C VAL A 214 14.63 -6.05 2.83
N LYS A 215 14.21 -5.42 1.73
CA LYS A 215 15.07 -4.56 0.92
C LYS A 215 14.51 -3.15 0.90
N CYS A 216 15.31 -2.17 1.26
CA CYS A 216 14.97 -0.76 1.14
C CYS A 216 15.95 -0.09 0.17
N GLU A 217 15.44 0.60 -0.84
CA GLU A 217 16.21 1.28 -1.88
C GLU A 217 15.83 2.77 -1.93
N HIS A 218 16.80 3.66 -1.84
CA HIS A 218 16.58 5.12 -1.97
C HIS A 218 15.57 5.68 -0.94
N CYS A 219 15.43 5.01 0.21
CA CYS A 219 14.52 5.44 1.26
C CYS A 219 15.16 6.47 2.21
N GLU A 220 14.38 7.42 2.71
CA GLU A 220 14.77 8.40 3.72
C GLU A 220 13.79 8.36 4.92
N ASN A 221 14.33 8.54 6.14
CA ASN A 221 13.58 8.68 7.39
C ASN A 221 12.79 7.44 7.85
N ILE A 222 13.10 6.23 7.36
CA ILE A 222 12.37 5.00 7.74
C ILE A 222 12.81 4.43 9.11
N VAL A 223 11.86 3.84 9.84
CA VAL A 223 12.10 3.17 11.13
C VAL A 223 11.54 1.75 11.09
N LEU A 224 12.43 0.76 11.01
CA LEU A 224 12.09 -0.66 10.90
C LEU A 224 12.27 -1.37 12.25
N ASN A 225 11.24 -2.09 12.68
CA ASN A 225 11.31 -3.04 13.78
C ASN A 225 11.07 -4.45 13.24
N ILE A 226 12.15 -5.21 13.14
CA ILE A 226 12.15 -6.55 12.58
C ILE A 226 11.79 -7.56 13.67
N GLU A 227 10.67 -8.25 13.53
CA GLU A 227 10.18 -9.21 14.54
C GLU A 227 10.88 -10.59 14.43
N SER A 228 11.22 -11.00 13.22
CA SER A 228 11.81 -12.32 12.93
C SER A 228 13.33 -12.32 13.15
N GLU A 229 13.83 -13.36 13.83
CA GLU A 229 15.26 -13.49 14.16
C GLU A 229 16.11 -13.89 12.95
N THR A 230 15.49 -14.53 11.96
CA THR A 230 16.16 -15.01 10.75
C THR A 230 16.03 -14.04 9.58
N SER A 231 15.47 -12.85 9.83
CA SER A 231 15.24 -11.88 8.77
C SER A 231 16.55 -11.24 8.33
N HIS A 232 16.72 -11.08 7.01
CA HIS A 232 17.82 -10.35 6.40
C HIS A 232 17.33 -9.00 5.90
N VAL A 233 18.05 -7.93 6.24
CA VAL A 233 17.72 -6.54 5.87
C VAL A 233 18.82 -6.01 4.97
N VAL A 234 18.46 -5.48 3.81
CA VAL A 234 19.37 -4.83 2.87
C VAL A 234 18.94 -3.38 2.69
N LEU A 235 19.82 -2.44 2.99
CA LEU A 235 19.61 -1.01 2.77
C LEU A 235 20.53 -0.54 1.66
N GLU A 236 19.99 0.02 0.58
CA GLU A 236 20.74 0.53 -0.58
C GLU A 236 20.42 2.00 -0.83
N GLN A 237 21.44 2.86 -0.76
CA GLN A 237 21.33 4.32 -0.99
C GLN A 237 20.29 5.01 -0.09
N CYS A 238 20.08 4.47 1.11
CA CYS A 238 19.12 4.99 2.09
C CYS A 238 19.73 6.09 2.98
N LYS A 239 18.89 6.95 3.55
CA LYS A 239 19.30 8.06 4.43
C LYS A 239 18.48 8.14 5.72
N LYS A 240 19.12 8.39 6.86
CA LYS A 240 18.44 8.62 8.16
C LYS A 240 17.49 7.47 8.53
N CYS A 241 17.98 6.24 8.48
CA CYS A 241 17.16 5.05 8.77
C CYS A 241 17.55 4.42 10.10
N SER A 242 16.56 3.92 10.82
CA SER A 242 16.76 3.16 12.06
C SER A 242 16.23 1.74 11.90
N VAL A 243 17.04 0.73 12.22
CA VAL A 243 16.66 -0.69 12.15
C VAL A 243 16.88 -1.34 13.50
N ALA A 244 15.79 -1.82 14.13
CA ALA A 244 15.86 -2.70 15.29
C ALA A 244 15.74 -4.15 14.85
N ILE A 245 16.76 -4.96 15.14
CA ILE A 245 16.84 -6.36 14.76
C ILE A 245 17.55 -7.15 15.86
N LYS A 246 17.27 -8.45 16.01
CA LYS A 246 17.91 -9.28 17.04
C LYS A 246 19.35 -9.67 16.71
N VAL A 247 19.66 -9.80 15.42
CA VAL A 247 20.96 -10.27 14.92
C VAL A 247 21.49 -9.22 13.95
N ASN A 248 22.43 -8.39 14.41
CA ASN A 248 22.92 -7.25 13.65
C ASN A 248 23.65 -7.66 12.37
N GLU A 249 24.28 -8.85 12.34
CA GLU A 249 24.97 -9.39 11.17
C GLU A 249 24.04 -9.63 9.98
N ASN A 250 22.72 -9.67 10.21
CA ASN A 250 21.73 -9.84 9.16
C ASN A 250 21.39 -8.52 8.43
N VAL A 251 22.04 -7.41 8.78
CA VAL A 251 21.85 -6.11 8.12
C VAL A 251 23.01 -5.82 7.18
N GLN A 252 22.71 -5.70 5.89
CA GLN A 252 23.63 -5.23 4.86
C GLN A 252 23.33 -3.77 4.52
N ILE A 253 24.38 -2.94 4.43
CA ILE A 253 24.29 -1.52 4.10
C ILE A 253 25.17 -1.24 2.89
N ASP A 254 24.60 -0.64 1.84
CA ASP A 254 25.31 -0.23 0.63
C ASP A 254 25.01 1.25 0.29
N ASN A 255 26.05 2.08 0.28
CA ASN A 255 25.98 3.52 -0.06
C ASN A 255 24.95 4.35 0.75
N CYS A 256 24.73 4.02 2.03
CA CYS A 256 23.76 4.72 2.88
C CYS A 256 24.37 5.80 3.78
N GLU A 257 23.55 6.74 4.25
CA GLU A 257 23.94 7.83 5.16
C GLU A 257 23.10 7.82 6.45
N ASN A 258 23.73 8.06 7.62
CA ASN A 258 23.03 8.17 8.92
C ASN A 258 22.14 6.95 9.25
N ILE A 259 22.72 5.74 9.22
CA ILE A 259 22.01 4.50 9.55
C ILE A 259 22.29 4.12 11.00
N HIS A 260 21.23 3.79 11.74
CA HIS A 260 21.30 3.36 13.13
C HIS A 260 20.75 1.94 13.29
N ILE A 261 21.60 0.99 13.70
CA ILE A 261 21.19 -0.40 13.96
C ILE A 261 21.14 -0.63 15.47
N VAL A 262 20.05 -1.22 15.96
CA VAL A 262 19.85 -1.52 17.38
C VAL A 262 19.58 -3.02 17.57
N GLU A 263 20.37 -3.65 18.44
CA GLU A 263 20.19 -5.04 18.83
C GLU A 263 18.98 -5.17 19.79
N ASN A 264 17.99 -5.98 19.44
CA ASN A 264 16.68 -5.91 20.07
C ASN A 264 16.63 -6.55 21.48
N LYS A 265 16.65 -5.70 22.52
CA LYS A 265 15.81 -5.79 23.74
C LYS A 265 15.25 -4.43 24.19
N GLN A 266 15.57 -3.33 23.50
CA GLN A 266 15.09 -2.00 23.82
C GLN A 266 14.23 -1.49 22.66
N LEU A 267 12.98 -1.11 22.97
CA LEU A 267 12.09 -0.41 22.04
C LEU A 267 12.83 0.81 21.48
N LEU A 268 12.83 0.99 20.15
CA LEU A 268 13.29 2.24 19.55
C LEU A 268 12.46 3.39 20.18
N PRO A 269 13.11 4.45 20.71
CA PRO A 269 12.38 5.63 21.16
C PRO A 269 11.53 6.15 19.99
N GLN A 270 10.26 6.48 20.25
CA GLN A 270 9.45 7.21 19.27
C GLN A 270 10.22 8.48 18.89
N ASN A 271 10.47 8.65 17.59
CA ASN A 271 11.37 9.65 17.03
C ASN A 271 10.87 11.07 17.31
N ASP A 272 11.31 11.65 18.42
CA ASP A 272 11.37 13.11 18.66
C ASP A 272 12.74 13.57 19.19
N GLN A 273 13.64 12.65 19.61
CA GLN A 273 14.90 13.04 20.26
C GLN A 273 16.15 13.00 19.37
N TYR A 274 16.10 12.37 18.19
CA TYR A 274 17.28 12.24 17.31
C TYR A 274 17.41 13.34 16.26
N ALA A 275 16.38 14.16 16.04
CA ALA A 275 16.45 15.30 15.13
C ALA A 275 17.31 16.46 15.72
N ASP A 276 17.44 16.55 17.05
CA ASP A 276 18.16 17.66 17.70
C ASP A 276 19.55 17.29 18.26
N GLN A 277 19.90 16.01 18.38
CA GLN A 277 21.23 15.64 18.90
C GLN A 277 22.36 15.88 17.88
N ASN A 278 22.06 15.98 16.58
CA ASN A 278 23.05 16.35 15.56
C ASN A 278 23.25 17.87 15.41
N ARG A 279 22.61 18.70 16.24
CA ARG A 279 22.91 20.15 16.34
C ARG A 279 23.82 20.52 17.53
N ALA A 280 24.11 19.59 18.44
CA ALA A 280 24.87 19.88 19.67
C ALA A 280 26.36 19.53 19.62
N PHE A 281 26.86 18.87 18.57
CA PHE A 281 28.29 18.53 18.44
C PHE A 281 29.01 19.43 17.42
N GLY A 282 29.01 20.73 17.70
CA GLY A 282 29.99 21.66 17.17
C GLY A 282 31.18 21.75 18.13
N PHE A 283 32.34 21.26 17.67
CA PHE A 283 33.71 21.55 18.13
C PHE A 283 33.93 22.00 19.60
N GLY A 284 34.57 21.15 20.41
CA GLY A 284 35.17 21.58 21.69
C GLY A 284 35.76 20.47 22.56
N GLN A 285 37.06 20.21 22.40
CA GLN A 285 38.07 19.81 23.40
C GLN A 285 37.69 18.93 24.63
N THR A 286 38.34 17.75 24.68
CA THR A 286 38.86 17.02 25.86
C THR A 286 38.03 16.93 27.16
N ARG A 287 37.56 15.72 27.50
CA ARG A 287 37.91 14.94 28.72
C ARG A 287 37.14 13.61 28.79
N PRO A 288 37.71 12.53 29.35
CA PRO A 288 37.03 11.25 29.51
C PRO A 288 36.05 11.31 30.68
N MET A 289 34.78 10.99 30.45
CA MET A 289 33.82 10.75 31.53
C MET A 289 33.80 9.27 31.90
N PHE A 290 34.17 9.01 33.14
CA PHE A 290 33.99 7.75 33.85
C PHE A 290 32.49 7.45 33.98
N PHE A 291 32.04 6.30 33.49
CA PHE A 291 30.78 5.72 33.93
C PHE A 291 31.04 4.98 35.25
N GLN A 292 30.54 5.55 36.34
CA GLN A 292 30.50 4.91 37.65
C GLN A 292 29.31 3.93 37.66
N ASN A 293 29.60 2.65 37.41
CA ASN A 293 28.67 1.55 37.66
C ASN A 293 28.40 1.45 39.16
N GLN A 294 27.18 1.74 39.60
CA GLN A 294 26.68 1.25 40.89
C GLN A 294 25.59 0.22 40.62
N HIS A 295 25.99 -1.06 40.62
CA HIS A 295 25.27 -2.18 41.22
C HIS A 295 26.12 -3.44 41.06
N THR A 296 27.13 -3.56 41.94
CA THR A 296 27.77 -4.85 42.22
C THR A 296 28.28 -4.80 43.66
N GLN A 297 27.47 -5.29 44.60
CA GLN A 297 27.98 -5.75 45.90
C GLN A 297 27.94 -7.28 45.89
N LEU A 298 29.09 -7.87 45.56
CA LEU A 298 29.47 -9.20 45.97
C LEU A 298 30.80 -9.04 46.69
N PHE A 299 30.77 -9.08 48.02
CA PHE A 299 31.96 -9.31 48.82
C PHE A 299 31.90 -10.76 49.33
N LEU A 300 32.89 -11.55 48.91
CA LEU A 300 33.29 -12.77 49.58
C LEU A 300 34.80 -12.71 49.84
N ASN A 301 35.18 -13.33 50.96
CA ASN A 301 36.51 -13.58 51.54
C ASN A 301 37.01 -12.49 52.50
N GLY A 302 37.43 -12.77 53.74
CA GLY A 302 37.63 -14.02 54.49
C GLY A 302 38.43 -13.69 55.78
N PHE A 303 38.54 -14.68 56.68
CA PHE A 303 39.47 -14.74 57.82
C PHE A 303 39.30 -13.76 59.02
N LYS A 304 38.55 -14.20 60.04
CA LYS A 304 39.08 -14.69 61.32
C LYS A 304 37.98 -15.39 62.12
#